data_AF-A0A7W1DQ59-F1
#
_entry.id   AF-A0A7W1DQ59-F1
#
_cell.length_a   1.000
_cell.length_b   1.000
_cell.length_c   1.000
_cell.angle_alpha   90.00
_cell.angle_beta   90.00
_cell.angle_gamma   90.00
#
_symmetry.space_group_name_H-M   'P 1'
#
loop_
_entity.id
_entity.type
_entity.pdbx_description
1 polymer ?
#
loop_
_entity_poly.entity_id
_entity_poly.type
_entity_poly.pdbx_seq_one_letter_code
_entity_poly.pdbx_strand_id
1 'polypeptide(L)'
;MASSCAGRELRHTRSDCPALVTGYPESEHAMTTLPEDLQRLADAMNAADTAAEELSTSLSDEDFFWRPDGGTRWSVALCLDHLAVANDLYGRAIESGIAAARERGLQRQGPLTPGFLGRKFAESLAPPVKRRTSAPGKITPQATRSRAEIMAPRIARRTTGFASCLSRRLLSTPTARHSRIHSSGSSA
;
A
#
# COMPACT_ATOMS: atom_id res chain seq x y z
N MET A 1 -48.45 -36.91 -48.02
CA MET A 1 -47.64 -37.19 -46.82
C MET A 1 -47.33 -35.86 -46.14
N ALA A 2 -47.66 -35.80 -44.84
CA ALA A 2 -47.24 -34.84 -43.80
C ALA A 2 -47.64 -33.34 -43.89
N SER A 3 -48.65 -33.05 -43.06
CA SER A 3 -49.10 -31.85 -42.36
C SER A 3 -48.12 -30.73 -41.96
N SER A 4 -48.70 -29.51 -41.90
CA SER A 4 -48.67 -28.52 -40.80
C SER A 4 -47.34 -27.87 -40.37
N CYS A 5 -47.27 -26.53 -40.43
CA CYS A 5 -47.35 -25.66 -39.24
C CYS A 5 -47.01 -24.20 -39.57
N ALA A 6 -47.64 -23.30 -38.81
CA ALA A 6 -47.49 -21.87 -38.80
C ALA A 6 -46.14 -21.39 -38.20
N GLY A 7 -45.72 -20.17 -38.57
CA GLY A 7 -44.70 -19.38 -37.88
C GLY A 7 -44.61 -17.99 -38.52
N ARG A 8 -45.30 -16.98 -37.97
CA ARG A 8 -44.80 -16.01 -36.98
C ARG A 8 -43.82 -15.00 -37.61
N GLU A 9 -44.38 -13.92 -38.15
CA GLU A 9 -43.65 -12.68 -38.46
C GLU A 9 -44.06 -11.58 -37.47
N LEU A 10 -43.03 -10.90 -36.98
CA LEU A 10 -43.01 -10.06 -35.79
C LEU A 10 -43.67 -8.70 -36.06
N ARG A 11 -44.66 -8.32 -35.24
CA ARG A 11 -45.08 -6.93 -35.08
C ARG A 11 -45.10 -6.54 -33.59
N HIS A 12 -44.51 -5.38 -33.36
CA HIS A 12 -44.43 -4.56 -32.15
C HIS A 12 -45.40 -4.85 -31.00
N THR A 13 -44.85 -4.90 -29.79
CA THR A 13 -45.39 -4.15 -28.65
C THR A 13 -44.25 -3.61 -27.78
N ARG A 14 -44.25 -2.29 -27.57
CA ARG A 14 -43.68 -1.64 -26.39
C ARG A 14 -44.32 -2.29 -25.15
N SER A 15 -43.53 -2.89 -24.28
CA SER A 15 -43.81 -2.96 -22.84
C SER A 15 -42.60 -3.55 -22.13
N ASP A 16 -42.38 -3.11 -20.89
CA ASP A 16 -41.46 -3.68 -19.90
C ASP A 16 -40.02 -3.14 -19.89
N CYS A 17 -39.90 -1.83 -19.72
CA CYS A 17 -38.90 -1.31 -18.77
C CYS A 17 -39.64 -1.00 -17.46
N PRO A 18 -39.40 -1.75 -16.36
CA PRO A 18 -39.82 -1.25 -15.06
C PRO A 18 -38.98 -0.02 -14.71
N ALA A 19 -39.69 1.08 -14.53
CA ALA A 19 -39.18 2.30 -13.95
C ALA A 19 -38.62 2.05 -12.55
N LEU A 20 -37.48 2.69 -12.27
CA LEU A 20 -37.21 3.41 -11.03
C LEU A 20 -37.63 2.72 -9.73
N VAL A 21 -36.75 1.86 -9.21
CA VAL A 21 -36.55 1.84 -7.75
C VAL A 21 -35.67 3.05 -7.43
N THR A 22 -36.32 4.19 -7.21
CA THR A 22 -35.79 5.27 -6.39
C THR A 22 -35.66 4.74 -4.98
N GLY A 23 -34.42 4.41 -4.58
CA GLY A 23 -34.17 3.85 -3.27
C GLY A 23 -32.80 3.22 -3.14
N TYR A 24 -31.75 3.85 -3.65
CA TYR A 24 -30.53 3.83 -2.85
C TYR A 24 -30.83 4.81 -1.73
N PRO A 25 -30.94 4.39 -0.45
CA PRO A 25 -30.62 5.35 0.59
C PRO A 25 -29.26 5.88 0.16
N GLU A 26 -29.22 7.20 -0.05
CA GLU A 26 -28.00 7.98 -0.08
C GLU A 26 -27.10 7.28 0.91
N SER A 27 -26.03 6.65 0.40
CA SER A 27 -25.04 6.05 1.25
C SER A 27 -24.43 7.24 1.97
N GLU A 28 -25.10 7.64 3.05
CA GLU A 28 -24.54 8.26 4.22
C GLU A 28 -23.23 7.53 4.34
N HIS A 29 -22.15 8.23 3.98
CA HIS A 29 -20.81 7.74 4.17
C HIS A 29 -20.76 7.48 5.66
N ALA A 30 -21.08 6.24 6.05
CA ALA A 30 -21.04 5.78 7.40
C ALA A 30 -19.57 5.96 7.73
N MET A 31 -19.31 7.09 8.39
CA MET A 31 -18.04 7.47 8.93
C MET A 31 -17.77 6.35 9.90
N THR A 32 -17.11 5.30 9.38
CA THR A 32 -17.09 4.00 10.01
C THR A 32 -16.18 4.20 11.21
N THR A 33 -16.80 4.52 12.34
CA THR A 33 -16.08 4.71 13.59
C THR A 33 -15.33 3.42 13.85
N LEU A 34 -13.99 3.52 13.87
CA LEU A 34 -13.17 2.37 14.16
C LEU A 34 -13.51 1.88 15.58
N PRO A 35 -13.53 0.56 15.81
CA PRO A 35 -13.53 0.00 17.15
C PRO A 35 -12.47 0.67 18.03
N GLU A 36 -12.77 0.90 19.30
CA GLU A 36 -11.96 1.71 20.22
C GLU A 36 -10.47 1.32 20.25
N ASP A 37 -10.15 0.03 20.24
CA ASP A 37 -8.78 -0.48 20.20
C ASP A 37 -8.04 -0.16 18.89
N LEU A 38 -8.75 -0.18 17.77
CA LEU A 38 -8.21 0.21 16.46
C LEU A 38 -8.08 1.73 16.35
N GLN A 39 -9.03 2.48 16.91
CA GLN A 39 -8.94 3.94 17.01
C GLN A 39 -7.73 4.35 17.85
N ARG A 40 -7.55 3.75 19.04
CA ARG A 40 -6.37 3.96 19.88
C ARG A 40 -5.06 3.67 19.16
N LEU A 41 -5.00 2.62 18.34
CA LEU A 41 -3.82 2.31 17.53
C LEU A 41 -3.60 3.37 16.42
N ALA A 42 -4.67 3.79 15.74
CA ALA A 42 -4.59 4.84 14.73
C ALA A 42 -4.09 6.17 15.32
N ASP A 43 -4.64 6.56 16.47
CA ASP A 43 -4.24 7.78 17.19
C ASP A 43 -2.77 7.70 17.63
N ALA A 44 -2.31 6.56 18.13
CA ALA A 44 -0.91 6.36 18.50
C ALA A 44 0.04 6.45 17.29
N MET A 45 -0.36 5.92 16.13
CA MET A 45 0.42 6.08 14.89
C MET A 45 0.46 7.54 14.44
N ASN A 46 -0.68 8.24 14.48
CA ASN A 46 -0.76 9.66 14.12
C ASN A 46 0.11 10.51 15.05
N ALA A 47 0.03 10.29 16.36
CA ALA A 47 0.85 11.01 17.34
C ALA A 47 2.36 10.78 17.12
N ALA A 48 2.76 9.56 16.75
CA ALA A 48 4.15 9.27 16.41
C ALA A 48 4.61 9.98 15.13
N ASP A 49 3.74 10.07 14.12
CA ASP A 49 4.03 10.82 12.90
C ASP A 49 4.16 12.33 13.18
N THR A 50 3.23 12.92 13.96
CA THR A 50 3.31 14.32 14.40
C THR A 50 4.59 14.60 15.19
N ALA A 51 4.94 13.76 16.15
CA ALA A 51 6.18 13.93 16.92
C ALA A 51 7.44 13.88 16.04
N ALA A 52 7.44 13.04 14.99
CA ALA A 52 8.53 12.98 14.03
C ALA A 52 8.59 14.25 13.16
N GLU A 53 7.45 14.80 12.76
CA GLU A 53 7.36 16.06 12.01
C GLU A 53 7.84 17.25 12.85
N GLU A 54 7.42 17.35 14.11
CA GLU A 54 7.85 18.38 15.05
C GLU A 54 9.36 18.34 15.28
N LEU A 55 9.90 17.14 15.59
CA LEU A 55 11.34 16.92 15.76
C LEU A 55 12.09 17.36 14.50
N SER A 56 11.63 16.93 13.33
CA SER A 56 12.31 17.21 12.07
C SER A 56 12.26 18.70 11.74
N THR A 57 11.12 19.36 11.89
CA THR A 57 10.95 20.79 11.56
C THR A 57 11.87 21.69 12.39
N SER A 58 12.22 21.27 13.61
CA SER A 58 13.18 21.99 14.44
C SER A 58 14.64 21.92 13.97
N LEU A 59 14.97 20.99 13.07
CA LEU A 59 16.33 20.73 12.61
C LEU A 59 16.64 21.38 11.25
N SER A 60 17.83 21.96 11.13
CA SER A 60 18.41 22.36 9.86
C SER A 60 18.61 21.15 8.93
N ASP A 61 18.77 21.37 7.62
CA ASP A 61 19.08 20.27 6.70
C ASP A 61 20.44 19.63 6.99
N GLU A 62 21.42 20.43 7.43
CA GLU A 62 22.72 19.91 7.85
C GLU A 62 22.57 18.93 9.01
N ASP A 63 21.87 19.32 10.07
CA ASP A 63 21.67 18.46 11.25
C ASP A 63 20.81 17.23 10.94
N PHE A 64 19.81 17.39 10.06
CA PHE A 64 18.92 16.31 9.68
C PHE A 64 19.66 15.17 8.96
N PHE A 65 20.61 15.52 8.08
CA PHE A 65 21.43 14.55 7.34
C PHE A 65 22.76 14.21 8.03
N TRP A 66 23.16 14.95 9.06
CA TRP A 66 24.41 14.74 9.77
C TRP A 66 24.48 13.34 10.42
N ARG A 67 25.66 12.71 10.30
CA ARG A 67 25.90 11.35 10.78
C ARG A 67 26.94 11.34 11.91
N PRO A 68 26.61 10.76 13.08
CA PRO A 68 27.57 10.62 14.17
C PRO A 68 28.63 9.54 13.88
N ASP A 69 29.65 9.49 14.74
CA ASP A 69 30.71 8.48 14.75
C ASP A 69 31.39 8.31 13.38
N GLY A 70 31.76 9.43 12.74
CA GLY A 70 32.44 9.45 11.46
C GLY A 70 31.62 8.85 10.30
N GLY A 71 30.30 8.84 10.43
CA GLY A 71 29.41 8.25 9.42
C GLY A 71 29.03 6.79 9.68
N THR A 72 29.50 6.16 10.75
CA THR A 72 29.15 4.74 11.04
C THR A 72 27.74 4.58 11.60
N ARG A 73 27.19 5.62 12.24
CA ARG A 73 25.81 5.64 12.74
C ARG A 73 24.84 6.33 11.79
N TRP A 74 23.56 6.02 11.97
CA TRP A 74 22.47 6.65 11.23
C TRP A 74 22.25 8.08 11.69
N SER A 75 22.01 8.96 10.72
CA SER A 75 21.47 10.30 10.94
C SER A 75 19.99 10.24 11.33
N VAL A 76 19.43 11.38 11.74
CA VAL A 76 17.98 11.51 11.98
C VAL A 76 17.19 11.13 10.73
N ALA A 77 17.60 11.62 9.56
CA ALA A 77 17.01 11.26 8.28
C ALA A 77 16.94 9.74 8.05
N LEU A 78 18.05 9.03 8.32
CA LEU A 78 18.14 7.59 8.12
C LEU A 78 17.30 6.82 9.14
N CYS A 79 17.20 7.28 10.38
CA CYS A 79 16.29 6.69 11.37
C CYS A 79 14.82 6.81 10.93
N LEU A 80 14.41 7.98 10.45
CA LEU A 80 13.03 8.21 10.01
C LEU A 80 12.71 7.45 8.71
N ASP A 81 13.68 7.34 7.81
CA ASP A 81 13.56 6.54 6.60
C ASP A 81 13.45 5.04 6.92
N HIS A 82 14.23 4.55 7.89
CA HIS A 82 14.15 3.17 8.38
C HIS A 82 12.75 2.83 8.88
N LEU A 83 12.15 3.72 9.68
CA LEU A 83 10.79 3.55 10.19
C LEU A 83 9.76 3.53 9.05
N ALA A 84 9.91 4.39 8.03
CA ALA A 84 9.04 4.38 6.86
C ALA A 84 9.13 3.05 6.08
N VAL A 85 10.34 2.58 5.80
CA VAL A 85 10.56 1.30 5.08
C VAL A 85 10.02 0.11 5.90
N ALA A 86 10.25 0.11 7.22
CA ALA A 86 9.74 -0.93 8.11
C ALA A 86 8.21 -0.95 8.14
N ASN A 87 7.57 0.22 8.24
CA ASN A 87 6.11 0.35 8.22
C ASN A 87 5.50 -0.18 6.92
N ASP A 88 6.10 0.14 5.77
CA ASP A 88 5.65 -0.36 4.46
C ASP A 88 5.78 -1.89 4.38
N LEU A 89 6.92 -2.44 4.81
CA LEU A 89 7.18 -3.88 4.75
C LEU A 89 6.22 -4.66 5.65
N TYR A 90 6.04 -4.22 6.90
CA TYR A 90 5.13 -4.88 7.84
C TYR A 90 3.67 -4.68 7.45
N GLY A 91 3.29 -3.49 6.96
CA GLY A 91 1.94 -3.20 6.49
C GLY A 91 1.51 -4.17 5.39
N ARG A 92 2.35 -4.38 4.37
CA ARG A 92 2.08 -5.34 3.29
C ARG A 92 1.92 -6.77 3.78
N ALA A 93 2.76 -7.20 4.73
CA ALA A 93 2.66 -8.53 5.31
C ALA A 93 1.35 -8.72 6.10
N ILE A 94 0.94 -7.70 6.86
CA ILE A 94 -0.32 -7.68 7.62
C ILE A 94 -1.52 -7.70 6.66
N GLU A 95 -1.53 -6.85 5.63
CA GLU A 95 -2.58 -6.81 4.61
C GLU A 95 -2.76 -8.17 3.92
N SER A 96 -1.65 -8.80 3.52
CA SER A 96 -1.67 -10.14 2.93
C SER A 96 -2.22 -11.19 3.90
N GLY A 97 -1.83 -11.13 5.18
CA GLY A 97 -2.37 -12.02 6.22
C GLY A 97 -3.88 -11.82 6.44
N ILE A 98 -4.36 -10.58 6.43
CA ILE A 98 -5.79 -10.26 6.54
C ILE A 98 -6.55 -10.78 5.32
N ALA A 99 -6.03 -10.59 4.11
CA ALA A 99 -6.65 -11.09 2.89
C ALA A 99 -6.80 -12.62 2.94
N ALA A 100 -5.73 -13.34 3.28
CA ALA A 100 -5.76 -14.80 3.43
C ALA A 100 -6.71 -15.28 4.53
N ALA A 101 -6.85 -14.52 5.63
CA ALA A 101 -7.81 -14.83 6.69
C ALA A 101 -9.26 -14.66 6.20
N ARG A 102 -9.54 -13.61 5.44
CA ARG A 102 -10.88 -13.35 4.84
C ARG A 102 -11.26 -14.42 3.83
N GLU A 103 -10.33 -14.88 2.99
CA GLU A 103 -10.54 -16.00 2.06
C GLU A 103 -10.94 -17.29 2.79
N ARG A 104 -10.46 -17.47 4.02
CA ARG A 104 -10.82 -18.60 4.90
C ARG A 104 -12.10 -18.37 5.70
N GLY A 105 -12.82 -17.27 5.45
CA GLY A 105 -14.02 -16.89 6.19
C GLY A 105 -13.78 -16.44 7.63
N LEU A 106 -12.53 -16.15 8.01
CA LEU A 106 -12.21 -15.68 9.35
C LEU A 106 -12.56 -14.20 9.50
N GLN A 107 -13.26 -13.89 10.58
CA GLN A 107 -13.65 -12.55 10.98
C GLN A 107 -12.92 -12.15 12.27
N ARG A 108 -12.90 -10.84 12.56
CA ARG A 108 -12.39 -10.33 13.83
C ARG A 108 -13.21 -10.89 14.99
N GLN A 109 -12.57 -11.62 15.89
CA GLN A 109 -13.22 -12.25 17.04
C GLN A 109 -13.19 -11.41 18.32
N GLY A 110 -12.43 -10.31 18.34
CA GLY A 110 -12.27 -9.47 19.52
C GLY A 110 -11.23 -8.36 19.35
N PRO A 111 -10.83 -7.70 20.45
CA PRO A 111 -9.82 -6.66 20.44
C PRO A 111 -8.48 -7.11 19.86
N LEU A 112 -7.78 -6.20 19.19
CA LEU A 112 -6.44 -6.43 18.68
C LEU A 112 -5.47 -6.63 19.84
N THR A 113 -5.11 -7.88 20.09
CA THR A 113 -4.15 -8.25 21.14
C THR A 113 -2.95 -8.94 20.50
N PRO A 114 -1.72 -8.48 20.78
CA PRO A 114 -0.53 -9.16 20.28
C PRO A 114 -0.42 -10.53 20.96
N GLY A 115 -0.25 -11.57 20.15
CA GLY A 115 0.12 -12.90 20.65
C GLY A 115 1.51 -12.89 21.31
N PHE A 116 1.93 -14.03 21.87
CA PHE A 116 3.20 -14.15 22.61
C PHE A 116 4.41 -13.59 21.86
N LEU A 117 4.56 -13.96 20.58
CA LEU A 117 5.67 -13.47 19.73
C LEU A 117 5.58 -11.97 19.47
N GLY A 118 4.40 -11.46 19.16
CA GLY A 118 4.17 -10.03 18.93
C GLY A 118 4.46 -9.19 20.17
N ARG A 119 4.07 -9.69 21.35
CA ARG A 119 4.38 -9.06 22.64
C ARG A 119 5.88 -9.03 22.89
N LYS A 120 6.58 -10.16 22.72
CA LYS A 120 8.04 -10.23 22.89
C LYS A 120 8.79 -9.31 21.92
N PHE A 121 8.31 -9.19 20.68
CA PHE A 121 8.85 -8.26 19.71
C PHE A 121 8.65 -6.80 20.15
N ALA A 122 7.44 -6.41 20.55
CA ALA A 122 7.17 -5.06 21.05
C ALA A 122 8.02 -4.72 22.31
N GLU A 123 8.11 -5.65 23.26
CA GLU A 123 8.97 -5.51 24.46
C GLU A 123 10.45 -5.33 24.12
N SER A 124 10.92 -5.91 23.01
CA SER A 124 12.32 -5.79 22.58
C SER A 124 12.67 -4.40 22.02
N LEU A 125 11.67 -3.67 21.53
CA LEU A 125 11.80 -2.34 20.94
C LEU A 125 11.40 -1.22 21.90
N ALA A 126 10.63 -1.53 22.94
CA ALA A 126 10.20 -0.55 23.93
C ALA A 126 11.40 0.04 24.70
N PRO A 127 11.43 1.36 24.92
CA PRO A 127 12.42 1.96 25.81
C PRO A 127 12.25 1.46 27.26
N PRO A 128 13.35 1.22 28.01
CA PRO A 128 14.75 1.22 27.58
C PRO A 128 15.11 -0.06 26.81
N VAL A 129 15.74 0.10 25.63
CA VAL A 129 16.16 -1.05 24.80
C VAL A 129 17.24 -1.86 25.49
N LYS A 130 16.95 -3.12 25.79
CA LYS A 130 17.89 -4.02 26.51
C LYS A 130 19.02 -4.53 25.61
N ARG A 131 18.82 -4.55 24.29
CA ARG A 131 19.79 -5.05 23.31
C ARG A 131 19.79 -4.15 22.07
N ARG A 132 20.98 -3.77 21.61
CA ARG A 132 21.16 -3.01 20.37
C ARG A 132 21.58 -4.00 19.28
N THR A 133 20.66 -4.30 18.37
CA THR A 133 20.91 -5.21 17.24
C THR A 133 20.90 -4.45 15.94
N SER A 134 21.67 -4.91 14.96
CA SER A 134 21.62 -4.35 13.61
C SER A 134 20.24 -4.60 13.00
N ALA A 135 19.76 -3.64 12.21
CA ALA A 135 18.51 -3.80 11.48
C ALA A 135 18.67 -4.87 10.38
N PRO A 136 17.66 -5.74 10.19
CA PRO A 136 17.62 -6.65 9.05
C PRO A 136 17.75 -5.88 7.73
N GLY A 137 18.50 -6.45 6.77
CA GLY A 137 18.81 -5.77 5.50
C GLY A 137 17.59 -5.31 4.69
N LYS A 138 16.42 -5.94 4.89
CA LYS A 138 15.16 -5.57 4.20
C LYS A 138 14.56 -4.26 4.68
N ILE A 139 14.93 -3.78 5.86
CA ILE A 139 14.45 -2.52 6.44
C ILE A 139 15.56 -1.50 6.59
N THR A 140 16.74 -1.70 5.98
CA THR A 140 17.82 -0.72 6.01
C THR A 140 17.42 0.55 5.24
N PRO A 141 17.65 1.75 5.80
CA PRO A 141 17.29 3.02 5.15
C PRO A 141 18.13 3.31 3.91
N GLN A 142 17.58 4.11 3.00
CA GLN A 142 18.24 4.54 1.77
C GLN A 142 18.80 5.96 1.93
N ALA A 143 20.12 6.10 1.78
CA ALA A 143 20.83 7.37 2.00
C ALA A 143 20.57 8.45 0.93
N THR A 144 19.83 8.15 -0.13
CA THR A 144 19.67 9.02 -1.30
C THR A 144 18.35 9.80 -1.31
N ARG A 145 17.43 9.54 -0.37
CA ARG A 145 16.12 10.20 -0.36
C ARG A 145 16.21 11.65 0.09
N SER A 146 15.45 12.51 -0.59
CA SER A 146 15.29 13.91 -0.19
C SER A 146 14.51 14.02 1.11
N ARG A 147 14.69 15.14 1.83
CA ARG A 147 13.96 15.41 3.08
C ARG A 147 12.45 15.34 2.89
N ALA A 148 11.94 15.93 1.80
CA ALA A 148 10.52 15.90 1.47
C ALA A 148 10.01 14.48 1.25
N GLU A 149 10.79 13.60 0.63
CA GLU A 149 10.43 12.20 0.49
C GLU A 149 10.41 11.50 1.86
N ILE A 150 11.46 11.64 2.68
CA ILE A 150 11.53 10.96 3.99
C ILE A 150 10.38 11.43 4.91
N MET A 151 10.01 12.72 4.83
CA MET A 151 8.96 13.34 5.64
C MET A 151 7.55 13.22 5.05
N ALA A 152 7.39 12.70 3.83
CA ALA A 152 6.06 12.49 3.27
C ALA A 152 5.23 11.63 4.24
N PRO A 153 3.94 11.96 4.47
CA PRO A 153 3.15 11.29 5.49
C PRO A 153 3.24 9.77 5.36
N ARG A 154 3.66 9.10 6.43
CA ARG A 154 3.94 7.66 6.38
C ARG A 154 2.65 6.86 6.16
N ILE A 155 1.52 7.40 6.59
CA ILE A 155 0.18 6.89 6.29
C ILE A 155 -0.16 7.03 4.79
N ALA A 156 0.23 8.13 4.14
CA ALA A 156 0.00 8.33 2.70
C ALA A 156 0.94 7.47 1.82
N ARG A 157 2.15 7.13 2.29
CA ARG A 157 3.01 6.14 1.61
C ARG A 157 2.34 4.75 1.52
N ARG A 158 1.50 4.41 2.48
CA ARG A 158 0.74 3.13 2.54
C ARG A 158 -0.20 2.96 1.34
N THR A 159 -0.81 4.02 0.83
CA THR A 159 -1.72 3.97 -0.34
C THR A 159 -0.99 4.03 -1.68
N THR A 160 0.27 4.48 -1.70
CA THR A 160 1.00 4.80 -2.95
C THR A 160 1.78 3.60 -3.54
N GLY A 161 1.70 2.42 -2.91
CA GLY A 161 2.32 1.19 -3.43
C GLY A 161 1.74 0.72 -4.77
N PHE A 162 0.50 1.09 -5.10
CA PHE A 162 -0.17 0.66 -6.33
C PHE A 162 0.10 1.61 -7.53
N ALA A 163 0.28 2.91 -7.28
CA ALA A 163 0.43 3.91 -8.34
C ALA A 163 1.80 3.86 -9.06
N SER A 164 2.87 3.46 -8.34
CA SER A 164 4.23 3.41 -8.90
C SER A 164 4.43 2.24 -9.89
N CYS A 165 3.75 1.12 -9.69
CA CYS A 165 3.76 0.00 -10.64
C CYS A 165 2.98 0.31 -11.93
N LEU A 166 1.93 1.12 -11.86
CA LEU A 166 1.15 1.50 -13.04
C LEU A 166 1.94 2.45 -13.96
N SER A 167 2.67 3.42 -13.40
CA SER A 167 3.48 4.36 -14.19
C SER A 167 4.62 3.66 -14.96
N ARG A 168 5.26 2.65 -14.37
CA ARG A 168 6.36 1.92 -15.05
C ARG A 168 5.86 1.01 -16.18
N ARG A 169 4.61 0.53 -16.12
CA ARG A 169 3.98 -0.28 -17.17
C ARG A 169 3.31 0.56 -18.26
N LEU A 170 2.88 1.78 -17.97
CA LEU A 170 2.28 2.69 -18.95
C LEU A 170 3.31 3.46 -19.81
N LEU A 171 4.54 3.64 -19.31
CA LEU A 171 5.63 4.30 -20.06
C LEU A 171 6.52 3.33 -20.86
N SER A 172 6.30 2.02 -20.75
CA SER A 172 6.98 1.02 -21.57
C SER A 172 6.15 0.73 -22.82
N THR A 173 6.12 1.67 -23.78
CA THR A 173 5.68 1.35 -25.13
C THR A 173 6.79 0.55 -25.82
N PRO A 174 6.52 -0.63 -26.41
CA PRO A 174 7.49 -1.29 -27.27
C PRO A 174 7.51 -0.55 -28.61
N THR A 175 8.46 0.36 -28.79
CA THR A 175 8.77 0.92 -30.11
C THR A 175 9.42 -0.13 -31.00
N ALA A 176 8.79 -0.30 -32.17
CA ALA A 176 9.37 -0.71 -33.45
C ALA A 176 9.79 -2.20 -33.63
N ARG A 177 8.83 -2.95 -34.18
CA ARG A 177 9.04 -4.09 -35.10
C ARG A 177 9.84 -3.60 -36.31
N HIS A 178 11.12 -3.96 -36.41
CA HIS A 178 11.92 -3.72 -37.60
C HIS A 178 11.74 -4.89 -38.58
N SER A 179 10.80 -4.73 -39.51
CA SER A 179 10.69 -5.54 -40.71
C SER A 179 11.89 -5.25 -41.61
N ARG A 180 12.76 -6.23 -41.88
CA ARG A 180 13.70 -6.13 -43.01
C ARG A 180 13.45 -7.28 -43.98
N ILE A 181 12.91 -6.87 -45.12
CA ILE A 181 12.58 -7.61 -46.33
C ILE A 181 13.85 -7.71 -47.18
N HIS A 182 14.13 -8.92 -47.67
CA HIS A 182 14.92 -9.35 -48.85
C HIS A 182 16.37 -8.88 -49.08
N SER A 183 17.23 -9.86 -49.34
CA SER A 183 18.03 -9.90 -50.58
C SER A 183 18.53 -11.32 -50.86
N SER A 184 17.89 -11.96 -51.84
CA SER A 184 18.37 -13.12 -52.58
C SER A 184 19.57 -12.69 -53.44
N GLY A 185 20.66 -13.47 -53.40
CA GLY A 185 21.83 -13.31 -54.25
C GLY A 185 22.37 -14.69 -54.63
N SER A 186 22.23 -15.02 -55.90
CA SER A 186 22.64 -16.25 -56.58
C SER A 186 24.05 -16.12 -57.17
N SER A 187 24.67 -17.26 -57.52
CA SER A 187 25.97 -17.52 -58.18
C SER A 187 27.09 -17.88 -57.17
N ALA A 188 27.81 -19.00 -57.29
CA ALA A 188 28.13 -19.84 -58.46
C ALA A 188 28.06 -21.34 -58.15
#